data_AF-A0A958RCV8-F1
#
_entry.id   AF-A0A958RCV8-F1
#
_cell.length_a   1.000
_cell.length_b   1.000
_cell.length_c   1.000
_cell.angle_alpha   90.00
_cell.angle_beta   90.00
_cell.angle_gamma   90.00
#
_symmetry.space_group_name_H-M   'P 1'
#
loop_
_entity.id
_entity.type
_entity.pdbx_description
1 polymer ?
#
loop_
_entity_poly.entity_id
_entity_poly.type
_entity_poly.pdbx_seq_one_letter_code
_entity_poly.pdbx_strand_id
1 'polypeptide(L)'
;MKAMSNKEIHDRIDLLKNAFAYSLEYGMLTVGQRICLSQERAAWLRVLDILEQEDPEDMPKPFYVIPRHLEDNVAFIIQRIKYTKWIKPEMQWT
;
A
#
# COMPACT_ATOMS: atom_id res chain seq x y z
N MET A 1 -1.90 -17.90 3.18
CA MET A 1 -1.09 -16.69 2.93
C MET A 1 0.31 -16.97 3.42
N LYS A 2 1.32 -16.87 2.56
CA LYS A 2 2.73 -16.98 2.97
C LYS A 2 3.09 -15.76 3.83
N ALA A 3 3.91 -15.93 4.85
CA ALA A 3 4.49 -14.81 5.59
C ALA A 3 5.31 -13.92 4.64
N MET A 4 5.13 -12.61 4.74
CA MET A 4 5.92 -11.61 4.00
C MET A 4 7.10 -11.17 4.85
N SER A 5 8.28 -11.04 4.26
CA SER A 5 9.47 -10.43 4.87
C SER A 5 9.30 -8.92 5.06
N ASN A 6 10.11 -8.30 5.93
CA ASN A 6 10.10 -6.85 6.15
C ASN A 6 10.22 -6.07 4.83
N LYS A 7 11.10 -6.52 3.94
CA LYS A 7 11.26 -5.90 2.61
C LYS A 7 9.95 -5.97 1.81
N GLU A 8 9.30 -7.13 1.75
CA GLU A 8 8.04 -7.30 1.02
C GLU A 8 6.93 -6.41 1.62
N ILE A 9 6.91 -6.20 2.94
CA ILE A 9 5.96 -5.31 3.60
C ILE A 9 6.22 -3.85 3.20
N HIS A 10 7.47 -3.39 3.22
CA HIS A 10 7.84 -2.04 2.75
C HIS A 10 7.48 -1.84 1.27
N ASP A 11 7.82 -2.80 0.41
CA ASP A 11 7.49 -2.77 -1.01
C ASP A 11 5.96 -2.64 -1.21
N ARG A 12 5.17 -3.37 -0.42
CA ARG A 12 3.70 -3.28 -0.44
C ARG A 12 3.18 -1.91 0.00
N ILE A 13 3.71 -1.37 1.08
CA ILE A 13 3.35 -0.03 1.58
C ILE A 13 3.64 1.03 0.50
N ASP A 14 4.78 0.96 -0.17
CA ASP A 14 5.15 1.89 -1.22
C ASP A 14 4.28 1.76 -2.47
N LEU A 15 3.92 0.53 -2.86
CA LEU A 15 2.95 0.29 -3.94
C LEU A 15 1.61 0.96 -3.63
N LEU A 16 1.06 0.74 -2.44
CA LEU A 16 -0.21 1.36 -2.01
C LEU A 16 -0.10 2.89 -1.97
N LYS A 17 1.01 3.43 -1.46
CA LYS A 17 1.28 4.88 -1.41
C LYS A 17 1.39 5.49 -2.80
N ASN A 18 2.06 4.82 -3.74
CA ASN A 18 2.18 5.25 -5.14
C ASN A 18 0.82 5.22 -5.85
N ALA A 19 0.07 4.13 -5.71
CA ALA A 19 -1.25 4.00 -6.33
C ALA A 19 -2.24 5.05 -5.80
N PHE A 20 -2.22 5.31 -4.49
CA PHE A 20 -3.03 6.37 -3.87
C PHE A 20 -2.69 7.75 -4.44
N ALA A 21 -1.41 8.13 -4.47
CA ALA A 21 -0.97 9.43 -4.93
C ALA A 21 -1.30 9.65 -6.42
N TYR A 22 -1.01 8.66 -7.27
CA TYR A 22 -1.37 8.72 -8.68
C TYR A 22 -2.89 8.83 -8.88
N SER A 23 -3.66 8.08 -8.10
CA SER A 23 -5.12 8.17 -8.15
C SER A 23 -5.67 9.53 -7.71
N LEU A 24 -4.99 10.27 -6.82
CA LEU A 24 -5.44 11.61 -6.44
C LEU A 24 -5.30 12.59 -7.61
N GLU A 25 -4.22 12.48 -8.37
CA GLU A 25 -3.93 13.36 -9.50
C GLU A 25 -4.81 13.05 -10.73
N TYR A 26 -5.04 11.77 -11.02
CA TYR A 26 -5.72 11.33 -12.25
C TYR A 26 -7.12 10.74 -12.05
N GLY A 27 -7.63 10.68 -10.81
CA GLY A 27 -9.00 10.22 -10.53
C GLY A 27 -9.28 8.73 -10.77
N MET A 28 -8.26 7.87 -10.70
CA MET A 28 -8.39 6.44 -11.06
C MET A 28 -9.17 5.57 -10.07
N LEU A 29 -9.23 5.98 -8.80
CA LEU A 29 -9.97 5.33 -7.74
C LEU A 29 -10.96 6.32 -7.15
N THR A 30 -12.09 5.82 -6.68
CA THR A 30 -13.03 6.60 -5.87
C THR A 30 -12.46 6.89 -4.48
N VAL A 31 -13.09 7.82 -3.74
CA VAL A 31 -12.72 8.12 -2.34
C VAL A 31 -12.74 6.86 -1.48
N GLY A 32 -13.80 6.05 -1.56
CA GLY A 32 -13.93 4.83 -0.77
C GLY A 32 -12.81 3.81 -1.05
N GLN A 33 -12.45 3.65 -2.32
CA GLN A 33 -11.36 2.74 -2.71
C GLN A 33 -10.00 3.26 -2.22
N ARG A 34 -9.77 4.58 -2.23
CA ARG A 34 -8.57 5.18 -1.65
C ARG A 34 -8.50 4.98 -0.13
N ILE A 35 -9.62 5.04 0.59
CA ILE A 35 -9.70 4.71 2.01
C ILE A 35 -9.27 3.26 2.24
N CYS A 36 -9.73 2.32 1.42
CA CYS A 36 -9.29 0.92 1.50
C CYS A 36 -7.76 0.77 1.35
N LEU A 37 -7.14 1.48 0.39
CA LEU A 37 -5.68 1.49 0.24
C LEU A 37 -4.98 2.03 1.50
N SER A 38 -5.51 3.11 2.09
CA SER A 38 -4.98 3.68 3.34
C SER A 38 -5.14 2.73 4.53
N GLN A 39 -6.24 2.00 4.63
CA GLN A 39 -6.49 1.00 5.68
C GLN A 39 -5.51 -0.16 5.59
N GLU A 40 -5.28 -0.73 4.40
CA GLU A 40 -4.28 -1.79 4.24
C GLU A 40 -2.88 -1.27 4.55
N ARG A 41 -2.54 -0.05 4.12
CA ARG A 41 -1.24 0.56 4.45
C ARG A 41 -1.05 0.68 5.97
N ALA A 42 -2.06 1.15 6.69
CA ALA A 42 -2.03 1.25 8.15
C ALA A 42 -1.91 -0.14 8.82
N ALA A 43 -2.60 -1.14 8.27
CA ALA A 43 -2.49 -2.51 8.75
C ALA A 43 -1.06 -3.08 8.61
N TRP A 44 -0.39 -2.78 7.50
CA TRP A 44 1.01 -3.18 7.30
C TRP A 44 2.01 -2.40 8.16
N LEU A 45 1.78 -1.09 8.38
CA LEU A 45 2.62 -0.31 9.30
C LEU A 45 2.58 -0.88 10.72
N ARG A 46 1.39 -1.26 11.21
CA ARG A 46 1.26 -1.93 12.51
C ARG A 46 2.01 -3.26 12.58
N VAL A 47 2.06 -4.02 11.48
CA VAL A 47 2.85 -5.27 11.42
C VAL A 47 4.34 -4.97 11.58
N LEU A 48 4.85 -3.91 10.95
CA LEU A 48 6.23 -3.47 11.14
C LEU A 48 6.50 -3.04 12.59
N ASP A 49 5.62 -2.26 13.20
CA ASP A 49 5.77 -1.83 14.60
C ASP A 49 5.90 -3.02 15.56
N ILE A 50 5.11 -4.08 15.35
CA ILE A 50 5.17 -5.32 16.16
C ILE A 50 6.52 -6.02 15.95
N LEU A 51 6.96 -6.16 14.70
CA LEU A 51 8.23 -6.81 14.35
C LEU A 51 9.46 -6.06 14.87
N GLU A 52 9.35 -4.75 15.11
CA GLU A 52 10.43 -3.93 15.68
C GLU A 52 10.48 -4.00 17.22
N GLN A 53 9.34 -4.17 17.88
CA GLN A 53 9.23 -4.13 19.35
C GLN A 53 9.34 -5.51 20.00
N GLU A 54 8.96 -6.56 19.29
CA GLU A 54 8.86 -7.92 19.81
C GLU A 54 9.57 -8.89 18.84
N ASP A 55 10.05 -10.03 19.36
CA ASP A 55 10.36 -11.20 18.55
C ASP A 55 9.15 -12.13 18.63
N PRO A 56 8.12 -11.94 17.78
CA PRO A 56 6.86 -12.59 17.98
C PRO A 56 6.99 -14.09 17.67
N GLU A 57 6.41 -14.93 18.53
CA GLU A 57 6.37 -16.39 18.32
C GLU A 57 5.72 -16.76 16.98
N ASP A 58 4.75 -15.95 16.54
CA ASP A 58 4.06 -16.08 15.26
C ASP A 58 4.25 -14.84 14.39
N MET A 59 4.42 -15.04 13.06
CA MET A 59 4.53 -13.91 12.14
C MET A 59 3.24 -13.07 12.13
N PRO A 60 3.29 -11.78 12.52
CA PRO A 60 2.13 -10.90 12.51
C PRO A 60 1.59 -10.71 11.09
N LYS A 61 0.27 -10.54 11.00
CA LYS A 61 -0.47 -10.37 9.73
C LYS A 61 -1.26 -9.06 9.77
N PRO A 62 -1.48 -8.42 8.61
CA PRO A 62 -2.28 -7.21 8.56
C PRO A 62 -3.73 -7.57 8.91
N PHE A 63 -4.38 -6.72 9.70
CA PHE A 63 -5.79 -6.91 10.04
C PHE A 63 -6.74 -6.65 8.87
N TYR A 64 -6.24 -6.03 7.79
CA TYR A 64 -7.00 -5.72 6.60
C TYR A 64 -6.13 -5.81 5.35
N VAL A 65 -6.67 -6.42 4.30
CA VAL A 65 -6.08 -6.48 2.95
C VAL A 65 -7.18 -6.11 1.96
N ILE A 66 -6.87 -5.29 0.96
CA ILE A 66 -7.86 -4.89 -0.03
C ILE A 66 -8.41 -6.11 -0.80
N PRO A 67 -9.69 -6.07 -1.23
CA PRO A 67 -10.28 -7.11 -2.06
C PRO A 67 -9.59 -7.20 -3.44
N ARG A 68 -9.72 -8.36 -4.10
CA ARG A 68 -9.02 -8.67 -5.35
C ARG A 68 -9.21 -7.63 -6.46
N HIS A 69 -10.42 -7.12 -6.66
CA HIS A 69 -10.68 -6.12 -7.69
C HIS A 69 -9.91 -4.80 -7.45
N LEU A 70 -9.61 -4.45 -6.19
CA LEU A 70 -8.74 -3.32 -5.86
C LEU A 70 -7.27 -3.66 -6.06
N GLU A 71 -6.87 -4.91 -5.81
CA GLU A 71 -5.53 -5.38 -6.15
C GLU A 71 -5.26 -5.23 -7.65
N ASP A 72 -6.22 -5.62 -8.49
CA ASP A 72 -6.09 -5.49 -9.95
C ASP A 72 -6.02 -4.00 -10.37
N ASN A 73 -6.77 -3.12 -9.71
CA ASN A 73 -6.67 -1.67 -9.95
C ASN A 73 -5.30 -1.10 -9.52
N VAL A 74 -4.78 -1.53 -8.36
CA VAL A 74 -3.44 -1.14 -7.90
C VAL A 74 -2.40 -1.58 -8.93
N ALA A 75 -2.45 -2.84 -9.38
CA ALA A 75 -1.53 -3.36 -10.39
C ALA A 75 -1.58 -2.54 -11.69
N PHE A 76 -2.79 -2.20 -12.16
CA PHE A 76 -2.98 -1.34 -13.33
C PHE A 76 -2.38 0.05 -13.14
N ILE A 77 -2.63 0.71 -12.00
CA ILE A 77 -2.07 2.04 -11.70
C ILE A 77 -0.53 1.98 -11.67
N ILE A 78 0.05 0.96 -11.06
CA ILE A 78 1.51 0.79 -11.02
C ILE A 78 2.10 0.58 -12.41
N GLN A 79 1.41 -0.14 -13.29
CA GLN A 79 1.81 -0.23 -14.70
C GLN A 79 1.76 1.13 -15.40
N ARG A 80 0.72 1.94 -15.13
CA ARG A 80 0.61 3.31 -15.66
C ARG A 80 1.76 4.19 -15.20
N ILE A 81 2.09 4.18 -13.91
CA ILE A 81 3.24 4.92 -13.35
C ILE A 81 4.54 4.56 -14.07
N LYS A 82 4.79 3.26 -14.27
CA LYS A 82 5.98 2.76 -14.98
C LYS A 82 6.00 3.21 -16.44
N TYR A 83 4.86 3.11 -17.13
CA TYR A 83 4.73 3.47 -18.53
C TYR A 83 4.93 4.99 -18.75
N THR A 84 4.31 5.81 -17.91
CA THR A 84 4.39 7.28 -18.03
C THR A 84 5.66 7.86 -17.41
N LYS A 85 6.49 7.03 -16.76
CA LYS A 85 7.63 7.47 -15.93
C LYS A 85 7.22 8.56 -14.94
N TRP A 86 6.01 8.44 -14.39
CA TRP A 86 5.48 9.47 -13.49
C TRP A 86 6.34 9.54 -12.23
N ILE A 87 6.69 10.76 -11.84
CA ILE A 87 7.46 11.04 -10.64
C ILE A 87 6.47 11.57 -9.62
N LYS A 88 6.40 10.91 -8.46
CA LYS A 88 5.53 11.34 -7.37
C LYS A 88 5.92 12.76 -6.94
N PRO A 89 5.00 13.73 -6.96
CA PRO A 89 5.28 15.07 -6.46
C PRO A 89 5.56 15.02 -4.95
N GLU A 90 6.50 15.83 -4.48
CA GLU A 90 6.72 16.04 -3.05
C GLU A 90 5.47 16.67 -2.45
N MET A 91 4.68 15.88 -1.72
CA MET A 91 3.54 16.42 -0.98
C MET A 91 4.07 17.16 0.24
N GLN A 92 3.84 18.48 0.29
CA GLN A 92 3.88 19.22 1.55
C GLN A 92 2.64 18.81 2.35
N TRP A 93 2.83 17.95 3.36
CA TRP A 93 1.80 17.71 4.36
C TRP A 93 1.73 18.97 5.21
N THR A 94 0.65 19.73 5.06
CA THR A 94 0.27 20.79 6.01
C THR A 94 -0.64 20.20 7.07
#